data_AF-A0A8J6VZJ1-F1
#
_entry.id   AF-A0A8J6VZJ1-F1
#
_cell.length_a   1.000
_cell.length_b   1.000
_cell.length_c   1.000
_cell.angle_alpha   90.00
_cell.angle_beta   90.00
_cell.angle_gamma   90.00
#
_symmetry.space_group_name_H-M   'P 1'
#
loop_
_entity.id
_entity.type
_entity.pdbx_description
1 polymer ?
#
loop_
_entity_poly.entity_id
_entity_poly.type
_entity_poly.pdbx_seq_one_letter_code
_entity_poly.pdbx_strand_id
1 'polypeptide(L)'
;MSFEEATLTILQAVGEPLHYREIAKRAVEQGLIQTDGKTPEATLNAVLAVDIKQKGEGSSFIRVKPGVFGLRAWGLKQVIPTLKPPSATHEDQRVRIPHFPVYSEVRLVLPVWDGRLRSQITGLRSTITALWGSPQSPVDWTAPDVWIPQRLQDDDRELAEAIWKKTGGKVNPRHVYGHWLLACNYGLLEENASGQMCLTERGQDFVTHEQGDAVTLIDEGEGLLKILLIAAEKGTGRRGDFVSEWADYLQRYSRFGTDTTIKDTLRRRLQNLLDRSLLSRTGTTYSITDAGLAYLKQTGGSEDTDSTNELQQILTLVKNQSVSIRASIRELLETMNPIAFEYLVKQLLEAMNYQNVAVTAPSNDKGIDVKADIEMGITSVREVVQAKRHKGNIQRPVLDALRGSLHRFDAVRGTIITTGDFSKGTTAAAVERGAAPITLINGEKLIDLLIEHKIGVRTRSVEVLELDADAFVQRDEEDTP
;
A
#
# COMPACT_ATOMS: atom_id res chain seq x y z
N MET A 1 -24.87 18.52 21.36
CA MET A 1 -25.90 17.96 20.47
C MET A 1 -25.62 16.48 20.26
N SER A 2 -26.58 15.72 19.73
CA SER A 2 -26.29 14.35 19.27
C SER A 2 -25.41 14.39 18.01
N PHE A 3 -24.78 13.26 17.66
CA PHE A 3 -23.97 13.15 16.44
C PHE A 3 -24.82 13.35 15.18
N GLU A 4 -26.08 12.91 15.19
CA GLU A 4 -27.06 13.11 14.13
C GLU A 4 -27.45 14.58 13.97
N GLU A 5 -27.76 15.26 15.07
CA GLU A 5 -28.11 16.70 15.07
C GLU A 5 -26.96 17.57 14.57
N ALA A 6 -25.74 17.28 15.02
CA ALA A 6 -24.54 17.97 14.55
C ALA A 6 -24.28 17.70 13.06
N THR A 7 -24.45 16.46 12.61
CA THR A 7 -24.32 16.09 11.19
C THR A 7 -25.34 16.82 10.33
N LEU A 8 -26.59 16.89 10.77
CA LEU A 8 -27.65 17.59 10.06
C LEU A 8 -27.31 19.07 9.90
N THR A 9 -26.90 19.73 10.98
CA THR A 9 -26.51 21.14 11.00
C THR A 9 -25.38 21.43 10.02
N ILE A 10 -24.34 20.58 10.02
CA ILE A 10 -23.18 20.75 9.15
C ILE A 10 -23.54 20.53 7.69
N LEU A 11 -24.26 19.45 7.38
CA LEU A 11 -24.63 19.16 6.00
C LEU A 11 -25.57 20.24 5.44
N GLN A 12 -26.53 20.75 6.24
CA GLN A 12 -27.39 21.86 5.84
C GLN A 12 -26.61 23.16 5.57
N ALA A 13 -25.59 23.47 6.39
CA ALA A 13 -24.77 24.66 6.22
C ALA A 13 -23.88 24.59 4.97
N VAL A 14 -23.40 23.40 4.61
CA VAL A 14 -22.46 23.21 3.50
C VAL A 14 -23.18 23.01 2.16
N GLY A 15 -24.34 22.33 2.16
CA GLY A 15 -25.14 22.13 0.96
C GLY A 15 -24.62 21.03 0.02
N GLU A 16 -23.57 20.29 0.39
CA GLU A 16 -23.03 19.18 -0.39
C GLU A 16 -22.65 17.97 0.49
N PRO A 17 -22.51 16.75 -0.09
CA PRO A 17 -22.12 15.56 0.66
C PRO A 17 -20.69 15.64 1.19
N LEU A 18 -20.50 15.30 2.47
CA LEU A 18 -19.20 15.35 3.12
C LEU A 18 -18.75 13.98 3.65
N HIS A 19 -17.43 13.80 3.70
CA HIS A 19 -16.85 12.63 4.33
C HIS A 19 -17.01 12.70 5.86
N TYR A 20 -17.31 11.59 6.53
CA TYR A 20 -17.59 11.57 7.98
C TYR A 20 -16.49 12.18 8.85
N ARG A 21 -15.22 12.09 8.41
CA ARG A 21 -14.07 12.73 9.08
C ARG A 21 -14.17 14.25 9.05
N GLU A 22 -14.60 14.81 7.93
CA GLU A 22 -14.78 16.26 7.77
C GLU A 22 -15.99 16.75 8.56
N ILE A 23 -17.08 15.97 8.57
CA ILE A 23 -18.26 16.28 9.40
C ILE A 23 -17.88 16.28 10.88
N ALA A 24 -17.16 15.26 11.35
CA ALA A 24 -16.73 15.17 12.74
C ALA A 24 -15.75 16.29 13.13
N LYS A 25 -14.80 16.63 12.23
CA LYS A 25 -13.88 17.76 12.43
C LYS A 25 -14.65 19.07 12.62
N ARG A 26 -15.57 19.40 11.71
CA ARG A 26 -16.39 20.63 11.80
C ARG A 26 -17.31 20.63 13.02
N ALA A 27 -17.84 19.46 13.41
CA ALA A 27 -18.67 19.32 14.59
C ALA A 27 -17.92 19.61 15.89
N VAL A 28 -16.65 19.20 15.97
CA VAL A 28 -15.77 19.50 17.11
C VAL A 28 -15.34 20.97 17.08
N GLU A 29 -14.92 21.48 15.93
CA GLU A 29 -14.47 22.89 15.76
C GLU A 29 -15.58 23.91 16.07
N GLN A 30 -16.84 23.58 15.74
CA GLN A 30 -18.00 24.42 16.05
C GLN A 30 -18.60 24.16 17.45
N GLY A 31 -17.98 23.28 18.25
CA GLY A 31 -18.45 22.96 19.60
C GLY A 31 -19.81 22.24 19.66
N LEU A 32 -20.25 21.62 18.57
CA LEU A 32 -21.55 20.95 18.47
C LEU A 32 -21.54 19.58 19.17
N ILE A 33 -20.39 18.91 19.20
CA ILE A 33 -20.15 17.63 19.88
C ILE A 33 -18.95 17.73 20.82
N GLN A 34 -19.02 17.01 21.94
CA GLN A 34 -17.94 16.91 22.92
C GLN A 34 -17.61 15.43 23.13
N THR A 35 -16.32 15.08 23.16
CA THR A 35 -15.89 13.67 23.23
C THR A 35 -14.82 13.45 24.29
N ASP A 36 -15.12 12.58 25.26
CA ASP A 36 -14.20 12.18 26.34
C ASP A 36 -13.20 11.10 25.86
N GLY A 37 -12.35 11.44 24.90
CA GLY A 37 -11.23 10.58 24.46
C GLY A 37 -11.57 9.46 23.46
N LYS A 38 -12.81 9.38 22.97
CA LYS A 38 -13.18 8.52 21.82
C LYS A 38 -12.96 9.26 20.51
N THR A 39 -12.48 8.55 19.49
CA THR A 39 -12.34 9.05 18.10
C THR A 39 -13.71 9.52 17.57
N PRO A 40 -13.97 10.84 17.47
CA PRO A 40 -15.30 11.37 17.11
C PRO A 40 -15.73 10.94 15.71
N GLU A 41 -14.77 10.79 14.79
CA GLU A 41 -14.99 10.39 13.40
C GLU A 41 -15.52 8.94 13.32
N ALA A 42 -14.90 8.02 14.05
CA ALA A 42 -15.33 6.62 14.06
C ALA A 42 -16.73 6.46 14.67
N THR A 43 -17.02 7.25 15.71
CA THR A 43 -18.33 7.29 16.38
C THR A 43 -19.40 7.85 15.44
N LEU A 44 -19.13 8.98 14.79
CA LEU A 44 -20.04 9.60 13.82
C LEU A 44 -20.37 8.66 12.66
N ASN A 45 -19.37 7.99 12.09
CA ASN A 45 -19.58 7.03 11.00
C ASN A 45 -20.47 5.84 11.44
N ALA A 46 -20.24 5.31 12.64
CA ALA A 46 -21.04 4.21 13.17
C ALA A 46 -22.50 4.63 13.43
N VAL A 47 -22.70 5.81 14.03
CA VAL A 47 -24.02 6.37 14.31
C VAL A 47 -24.83 6.57 13.02
N LEU A 48 -24.25 7.22 12.00
CA LEU A 48 -24.92 7.45 10.72
C LEU A 48 -25.20 6.14 9.97
N ALA A 49 -24.28 5.18 10.02
CA ALA A 49 -24.49 3.87 9.41
C ALA A 49 -25.64 3.10 10.07
N VAL A 50 -25.75 3.16 11.40
CA VAL A 50 -26.84 2.53 12.16
C VAL A 50 -28.17 3.24 11.90
N ASP A 51 -28.18 4.58 11.88
CA ASP A 51 -29.39 5.38 11.59
C ASP A 51 -29.98 5.06 10.22
N ILE A 52 -29.14 5.07 9.16
CA ILE A 52 -29.55 4.72 7.80
C ILE A 52 -30.04 3.27 7.73
N LYS A 53 -29.38 2.34 8.44
CA LYS A 53 -29.78 0.92 8.47
C LYS A 53 -31.10 0.69 9.20
N GLN A 54 -31.36 1.39 10.30
CA GLN A 54 -32.57 1.20 11.11
C GLN A 54 -33.78 1.94 10.54
N LYS A 55 -33.58 3.15 10.02
CA LYS A 55 -34.68 4.02 9.55
C LYS A 55 -34.92 3.91 8.05
N GLY A 56 -33.99 3.35 7.28
CA GLY A 56 -34.15 3.16 5.83
C GLY A 56 -34.48 4.47 5.11
N GLU A 57 -35.62 4.49 4.40
CA GLU A 57 -36.12 5.69 3.72
C GLU A 57 -36.53 6.83 4.66
N GLY A 58 -36.81 6.51 5.93
CA GLY A 58 -37.10 7.48 6.99
C GLY A 58 -35.87 8.15 7.60
N SER A 59 -34.64 7.78 7.19
CA SER A 59 -33.44 8.49 7.64
C SER A 59 -33.27 9.81 6.88
N SER A 60 -32.99 10.89 7.60
CA SER A 60 -32.61 12.19 7.02
C SER A 60 -31.31 12.12 6.21
N PHE A 61 -30.51 11.07 6.41
CA PHE A 61 -29.20 10.90 5.79
C PHE A 61 -29.24 9.87 4.68
N ILE A 62 -28.32 10.06 3.72
CA ILE A 62 -28.08 9.12 2.63
C ILE A 62 -26.57 8.92 2.47
N ARG A 63 -26.14 7.68 2.27
CA ARG A 63 -24.74 7.38 1.96
C ARG A 63 -24.55 7.43 0.45
N VAL A 64 -23.72 8.37 0.00
CA VAL A 64 -23.49 8.62 -1.44
C VAL A 64 -22.34 7.77 -1.96
N LYS A 65 -21.31 7.52 -1.14
CA LYS A 65 -20.19 6.60 -1.43
C LYS A 65 -19.51 6.18 -0.11
N PRO A 66 -18.50 5.28 -0.10
CA PRO A 66 -17.88 4.87 1.16
C PRO A 66 -17.38 6.03 2.01
N GLY A 67 -17.90 6.16 3.23
CA GLY A 67 -17.56 7.23 4.18
C GLY A 67 -18.13 8.61 3.87
N VAL A 68 -18.94 8.79 2.82
CA VAL A 68 -19.52 10.10 2.43
C VAL A 68 -21.03 10.09 2.60
N PHE A 69 -21.52 11.09 3.32
CA PHE A 69 -22.92 11.24 3.71
C PHE A 69 -23.47 12.58 3.20
N GLY A 70 -24.72 12.57 2.74
CA GLY A 70 -25.48 13.75 2.36
C GLY A 70 -26.88 13.72 2.96
N LEU A 71 -27.67 14.75 2.69
CA LEU A 71 -29.08 14.78 3.09
C LEU A 71 -29.95 14.09 2.05
N ARG A 72 -30.91 13.28 2.51
CA ARG A 72 -31.87 12.60 1.63
C ARG A 72 -32.74 13.60 0.85
N ALA A 73 -33.04 14.76 1.45
CA ALA A 73 -33.79 15.84 0.83
C ALA A 73 -33.14 16.41 -0.45
N TRP A 74 -31.85 16.18 -0.67
CA TRP A 74 -31.13 16.64 -1.85
C TRP A 74 -31.37 15.78 -3.11
N GLY A 75 -32.23 14.76 -3.02
CA GLY A 75 -32.55 13.91 -4.18
C GLY A 75 -31.36 13.11 -4.70
N LEU A 76 -30.34 12.90 -3.86
CA LEU A 76 -29.13 12.16 -4.25
C LEU A 76 -29.48 10.69 -4.46
N LYS A 77 -28.89 10.08 -5.50
CA LYS A 77 -28.97 8.63 -5.66
C LYS A 77 -28.13 7.98 -4.57
N GLN A 78 -28.74 7.14 -3.74
CA GLN A 78 -28.00 6.28 -2.83
C GLN A 78 -27.13 5.36 -3.68
N VAL A 79 -25.82 5.31 -3.43
CA VAL A 79 -25.09 4.09 -3.76
C VAL A 79 -25.54 3.09 -2.72
N ILE A 80 -26.62 2.38 -3.07
CA ILE A 80 -27.00 1.14 -2.39
C ILE A 80 -25.70 0.33 -2.43
N PRO A 81 -25.12 -0.07 -1.28
CA PRO A 81 -24.19 -1.19 -1.32
C PRO A 81 -25.07 -2.31 -1.84
N THR A 82 -24.94 -2.58 -3.14
CA THR A 82 -25.77 -3.54 -3.85
C THR A 82 -25.86 -4.74 -2.93
N LEU A 83 -27.12 -5.15 -2.67
CA LEU A 83 -27.44 -6.49 -2.22
C LEU A 83 -26.38 -7.38 -2.82
N LYS A 84 -25.63 -8.05 -1.94
CA LYS A 84 -24.68 -9.11 -2.28
C LYS A 84 -25.23 -9.76 -3.55
N PRO A 85 -24.53 -9.65 -4.70
CA PRO A 85 -25.11 -10.08 -5.96
C PRO A 85 -25.65 -11.49 -5.75
N PRO A 86 -26.78 -11.85 -6.40
CA PRO A 86 -27.39 -13.17 -6.25
C PRO A 86 -26.25 -14.17 -6.32
N SER A 87 -26.13 -14.97 -5.26
CA SER A 87 -25.01 -15.87 -5.01
C SER A 87 -24.46 -16.37 -6.32
N ALA A 88 -23.33 -15.81 -6.76
CA ALA A 88 -22.69 -16.24 -7.98
C ALA A 88 -22.50 -17.74 -7.83
N THR A 89 -23.19 -18.49 -8.66
CA THR A 89 -23.02 -19.92 -8.79
C THR A 89 -21.55 -20.15 -9.12
N HIS A 90 -20.83 -20.54 -8.07
CA HIS A 90 -19.51 -21.13 -7.99
C HIS A 90 -18.72 -21.25 -9.31
N GLU A 91 -17.90 -20.24 -9.61
CA GLU A 91 -16.59 -20.41 -10.28
C GLU A 91 -15.68 -19.16 -10.13
N ASP A 92 -16.26 -17.98 -9.94
CA ASP A 92 -15.55 -16.69 -10.13
C ASP A 92 -15.15 -15.91 -8.85
N GLN A 93 -14.79 -16.61 -7.77
CA GLN A 93 -14.02 -15.98 -6.68
C GLN A 93 -12.53 -16.09 -7.04
N ARG A 94 -11.89 -14.98 -7.44
CA ARG A 94 -10.51 -15.02 -7.94
C ARG A 94 -9.51 -15.13 -6.77
N VAL A 95 -9.62 -14.34 -5.70
CA VAL A 95 -8.65 -14.42 -4.57
C VAL A 95 -9.12 -15.33 -3.44
N ARG A 96 -8.44 -16.47 -3.23
CA ARG A 96 -8.85 -17.55 -2.31
C ARG A 96 -7.86 -17.81 -1.18
N ILE A 97 -6.56 -17.58 -1.39
CA ILE A 97 -5.53 -18.00 -0.42
C ILE A 97 -5.21 -16.91 0.63
N PRO A 98 -5.59 -17.05 1.91
CA PRO A 98 -5.31 -16.04 2.93
C PRO A 98 -3.81 -15.91 3.22
N HIS A 99 -3.13 -17.02 3.49
CA HIS A 99 -1.70 -17.06 3.76
C HIS A 99 -0.90 -17.33 2.49
N PHE A 100 -1.08 -16.50 1.46
CA PHE A 100 -0.46 -16.71 0.16
C PHE A 100 1.07 -16.78 0.26
N PRO A 101 1.68 -17.91 -0.16
CA PRO A 101 3.11 -18.15 -0.06
C PRO A 101 3.88 -17.52 -1.23
N VAL A 102 5.21 -17.47 -1.11
CA VAL A 102 6.08 -17.16 -2.25
C VAL A 102 6.28 -18.45 -3.07
N TYR A 103 6.35 -18.33 -4.39
CA TYR A 103 6.43 -19.51 -5.26
C TYR A 103 7.74 -20.28 -5.11
N SER A 104 8.85 -19.59 -4.81
CA SER A 104 10.13 -20.23 -4.52
C SER A 104 10.04 -21.25 -3.37
N GLU A 105 9.26 -20.97 -2.33
CA GLU A 105 9.02 -21.90 -1.23
C GLU A 105 8.08 -23.04 -1.65
N VAL A 106 6.99 -22.75 -2.37
CA VAL A 106 6.05 -23.77 -2.88
C VAL A 106 6.75 -24.81 -3.74
N ARG A 107 7.63 -24.38 -4.64
CA ARG A 107 8.42 -25.27 -5.51
C ARG A 107 9.31 -26.22 -4.73
N LEU A 108 9.78 -25.83 -3.55
CA LEU A 108 10.60 -26.68 -2.68
C LEU A 108 9.76 -27.68 -1.87
N VAL A 109 8.53 -27.31 -1.51
CA VAL A 109 7.66 -28.12 -0.64
C VAL A 109 6.90 -29.19 -1.42
N LEU A 110 6.43 -28.88 -2.64
CA LEU A 110 5.62 -29.82 -3.42
C LEU A 110 6.29 -31.20 -3.61
N PRO A 111 7.59 -31.31 -3.97
CA PRO A 111 8.26 -32.60 -4.10
C PRO A 111 8.45 -33.36 -2.77
N VAL A 112 8.32 -32.67 -1.63
CA VAL A 112 8.38 -33.33 -0.30
C VAL A 112 7.06 -34.02 0.04
N TRP A 113 5.95 -33.50 -0.49
CA TRP A 113 4.60 -34.04 -0.30
C TRP A 113 4.26 -35.13 -1.31
N ASP A 114 4.90 -35.12 -2.48
CA ASP A 114 4.75 -36.16 -3.49
C ASP A 114 5.05 -37.56 -2.92
N GLY A 115 4.11 -38.48 -3.10
CA GLY A 115 4.15 -39.85 -2.58
C GLY A 115 3.74 -40.02 -1.12
N ARG A 116 3.43 -38.95 -0.37
CA ARG A 116 3.00 -39.05 1.04
C ARG A 116 1.48 -39.11 1.18
N LEU A 117 1.00 -39.74 2.26
CA LEU A 117 -0.44 -39.80 2.53
C LEU A 117 -0.99 -38.42 2.89
N ARG A 118 -2.20 -38.10 2.42
CA ARG A 118 -2.90 -36.85 2.78
C ARG A 118 -3.06 -36.68 4.29
N SER A 119 -3.29 -37.77 5.01
CA SER A 119 -3.40 -37.79 6.47
C SER A 119 -2.12 -37.34 7.17
N GLN A 120 -0.94 -37.67 6.64
CA GLN A 120 0.35 -37.25 7.22
C GLN A 120 0.55 -35.74 7.06
N ILE A 121 0.19 -35.20 5.89
CA ILE A 121 0.32 -33.75 5.62
C ILE A 121 -0.65 -32.93 6.46
N THR A 122 -1.91 -33.38 6.53
CA THR A 122 -2.97 -32.70 7.31
C THR A 122 -2.86 -32.94 8.82
N GLY A 123 -2.26 -34.06 9.23
CA GLY A 123 -1.92 -34.42 10.61
C GLY A 123 -0.93 -33.43 11.22
N LEU A 124 0.22 -33.24 10.56
CA LEU A 124 1.27 -32.31 11.01
C LEU A 124 0.71 -30.90 11.30
N ARG A 125 -0.16 -30.41 10.40
CA ARG A 125 -0.83 -29.12 10.59
C ARG A 125 -1.64 -29.09 11.88
N SER A 126 -2.44 -30.14 12.11
CA SER A 126 -3.32 -30.23 13.28
C SER A 126 -2.50 -30.26 14.57
N THR A 127 -1.40 -31.01 14.58
CA THR A 127 -0.45 -31.07 15.70
C THR A 127 0.21 -29.73 15.98
N ILE A 128 0.71 -29.04 14.95
CA ILE A 128 1.31 -27.69 15.11
C ILE A 128 0.28 -26.68 15.63
N THR A 129 -0.97 -26.74 15.15
CA THR A 129 -2.05 -25.87 15.64
C THR A 129 -2.40 -26.16 17.10
N ALA A 130 -2.41 -27.43 17.53
CA ALA A 130 -2.65 -27.78 18.93
C ALA A 130 -1.53 -27.30 19.86
N LEU A 131 -0.31 -27.22 19.36
CA LEU A 131 0.85 -26.70 20.08
C LEU A 131 0.96 -25.17 20.05
N TRP A 132 0.01 -24.46 19.40
CA TRP A 132 0.05 -22.99 19.38
C TRP A 132 -0.11 -22.43 20.79
N GLY A 133 0.92 -21.68 21.22
CA GLY A 133 0.84 -20.86 22.43
C GLY A 133 -0.28 -19.81 22.34
N SER A 134 -0.72 -19.34 23.49
CA SER A 134 -1.62 -18.19 23.59
C SER A 134 -0.83 -16.88 23.57
N PRO A 135 -1.46 -15.72 23.32
CA PRO A 135 -0.81 -14.41 23.49
C PRO A 135 -0.17 -14.22 24.88
N GLN A 136 -0.73 -14.87 25.90
CA GLN A 136 -0.25 -14.84 27.29
C GLN A 136 0.91 -15.83 27.55
N SER A 137 1.07 -16.84 26.70
CA SER A 137 2.14 -17.84 26.79
C SER A 137 2.67 -18.16 25.39
N PRO A 138 3.42 -17.23 24.78
CA PRO A 138 3.94 -17.40 23.43
C PRO A 138 4.96 -18.54 23.39
N VAL A 139 4.84 -19.38 22.37
CA VAL A 139 5.79 -20.45 22.10
C VAL A 139 6.74 -19.98 21.00
N ASP A 140 8.04 -20.19 21.18
CA ASP A 140 9.04 -19.88 20.15
C ASP A 140 9.09 -20.99 19.08
N TRP A 141 9.06 -20.58 17.82
CA TRP A 141 9.07 -21.45 16.63
C TRP A 141 10.18 -21.09 15.64
N THR A 142 11.09 -20.19 16.03
CA THR A 142 12.12 -19.63 15.15
C THR A 142 13.23 -20.61 14.79
N ALA A 143 13.46 -21.64 15.61
CA ALA A 143 14.51 -22.65 15.40
C ALA A 143 13.95 -24.08 15.20
N PRO A 144 13.58 -24.46 13.95
CA PRO A 144 13.06 -25.80 13.65
C PRO A 144 13.97 -26.95 14.05
N ASP A 145 15.29 -26.79 13.96
CA ASP A 145 16.25 -27.80 14.42
C ASP A 145 16.13 -28.12 15.92
N VAL A 146 15.59 -27.17 16.71
CA VAL A 146 15.39 -27.32 18.15
C VAL A 146 13.98 -27.85 18.44
N TRP A 147 12.94 -27.22 17.90
CA TRP A 147 11.58 -27.55 18.31
C TRP A 147 11.00 -28.79 17.62
N ILE A 148 11.44 -29.13 16.40
CA ILE A 148 10.94 -30.33 15.70
C ILE A 148 11.19 -31.60 16.53
N PRO A 149 12.44 -31.92 16.94
CA PRO A 149 12.69 -33.13 17.72
C PRO A 149 12.11 -33.09 19.14
N GLN A 150 11.89 -31.88 19.69
CA GLN A 150 11.36 -31.71 21.05
C GLN A 150 9.84 -31.83 21.15
N ARG A 151 9.11 -31.41 20.11
CA ARG A 151 7.65 -31.20 20.18
C ARG A 151 6.84 -32.09 19.25
N LEU A 152 7.45 -32.65 18.20
CA LEU A 152 6.79 -33.54 17.26
C LEU A 152 7.28 -34.98 17.46
N GLN A 153 6.41 -35.95 17.14
CA GLN A 153 6.71 -37.38 17.21
C GLN A 153 6.27 -38.05 15.90
N ASP A 154 6.76 -39.28 15.69
CA ASP A 154 6.34 -40.18 14.61
C ASP A 154 6.29 -39.50 13.22
N ASP A 155 5.22 -39.73 12.46
CA ASP A 155 5.01 -39.20 11.11
C ASP A 155 5.09 -37.68 11.02
N ASP A 156 4.61 -36.97 12.05
CA ASP A 156 4.65 -35.50 12.09
C ASP A 156 6.09 -34.99 12.19
N ARG A 157 6.91 -35.63 13.03
CA ARG A 157 8.33 -35.30 13.13
C ARG A 157 9.03 -35.60 11.81
N GLU A 158 8.79 -36.78 11.23
CA GLU A 158 9.43 -37.18 9.99
C GLU A 158 9.10 -36.21 8.84
N LEU A 159 7.83 -35.82 8.69
CA LEU A 159 7.41 -34.85 7.68
C LEU A 159 8.00 -33.45 7.94
N ALA A 160 7.97 -32.97 9.18
CA ALA A 160 8.53 -31.67 9.52
C ALA A 160 10.04 -31.60 9.26
N GLU A 161 10.78 -32.67 9.62
CA GLU A 161 12.20 -32.80 9.31
C GLU A 161 12.44 -32.87 7.80
N ALA A 162 11.61 -33.60 7.05
CA ALA A 162 11.72 -33.69 5.60
C ALA A 162 11.53 -32.31 4.95
N ILE A 163 10.51 -31.54 5.36
CA ILE A 163 10.30 -30.17 4.87
C ILE A 163 11.51 -29.30 5.21
N TRP A 164 11.94 -29.28 6.47
CA TRP A 164 13.05 -28.42 6.90
C TRP A 164 14.37 -28.75 6.20
N LYS A 165 14.77 -30.03 6.19
CA LYS A 165 16.05 -30.49 5.62
C LYS A 165 16.06 -30.43 4.10
N LYS A 166 15.01 -30.91 3.42
CA LYS A 166 14.97 -30.94 1.94
C LYS A 166 14.82 -29.54 1.33
N THR A 167 14.24 -28.58 2.05
CA THR A 167 14.21 -27.18 1.60
C THR A 167 15.49 -26.40 1.96
N GLY A 168 16.49 -27.06 2.55
CA GLY A 168 17.75 -26.42 2.96
C GLY A 168 17.56 -25.36 4.05
N GLY A 169 16.59 -25.56 4.95
CA GLY A 169 16.26 -24.61 6.01
C GLY A 169 15.53 -23.35 5.53
N LYS A 170 15.01 -23.34 4.29
CA LYS A 170 14.28 -22.19 3.74
C LYS A 170 12.82 -22.16 4.19
N VAL A 171 12.19 -23.32 4.34
CA VAL A 171 10.75 -23.41 4.67
C VAL A 171 10.55 -23.96 6.07
N ASN A 172 10.07 -23.11 6.97
CA ASN A 172 9.67 -23.53 8.31
C ASN A 172 8.35 -24.35 8.23
N PRO A 173 8.30 -25.60 8.72
CA PRO A 173 7.10 -26.46 8.63
C PRO A 173 5.85 -25.85 9.27
N ARG A 174 5.98 -24.87 10.18
CA ARG A 174 4.85 -24.12 10.75
C ARG A 174 4.07 -23.30 9.71
N HIS A 175 4.70 -22.90 8.61
CA HIS A 175 4.15 -21.93 7.65
C HIS A 175 3.65 -22.56 6.34
N VAL A 176 3.56 -23.90 6.29
CA VAL A 176 3.18 -24.62 5.05
C VAL A 176 1.68 -24.66 4.77
N TYR A 177 0.83 -24.13 5.66
CA TYR A 177 -0.62 -24.15 5.42
C TYR A 177 -1.04 -23.38 4.16
N GLY A 178 -0.41 -22.24 3.89
CA GLY A 178 -0.63 -21.48 2.65
C GLY A 178 -0.20 -22.25 1.40
N HIS A 179 0.89 -23.01 1.51
CA HIS A 179 1.41 -23.86 0.44
C HIS A 179 0.43 -25.00 0.14
N TRP A 180 -0.12 -25.61 1.18
CA TRP A 180 -1.13 -26.67 1.06
C TRP A 180 -2.41 -26.16 0.40
N LEU A 181 -2.92 -25.00 0.86
CA LEU A 181 -4.11 -24.41 0.25
C LEU A 181 -3.90 -24.07 -1.22
N LEU A 182 -2.74 -23.52 -1.58
CA LEU A 182 -2.43 -23.19 -2.97
C LEU A 182 -2.37 -24.47 -3.81
N ALA A 183 -1.67 -25.50 -3.33
CA ALA A 183 -1.56 -26.78 -4.01
C ALA A 183 -2.93 -27.44 -4.28
N CYS A 184 -3.82 -27.47 -3.29
CA CYS A 184 -5.14 -28.06 -3.44
C CYS A 184 -6.09 -27.21 -4.31
N ASN A 185 -6.15 -25.89 -4.10
CA ASN A 185 -7.10 -25.04 -4.81
C ASN A 185 -6.78 -24.91 -6.30
N TYR A 186 -5.50 -25.02 -6.66
CA TYR A 186 -5.04 -24.92 -8.04
C TYR A 186 -4.69 -26.28 -8.66
N GLY A 187 -4.94 -27.38 -7.96
CA GLY A 187 -4.73 -28.73 -8.48
C GLY A 187 -3.26 -29.02 -8.83
N LEU A 188 -2.32 -28.56 -8.02
CA LEU A 188 -0.89 -28.90 -8.15
C LEU A 188 -0.57 -30.27 -7.57
N LEU A 189 -1.41 -30.75 -6.66
CA LEU A 189 -1.37 -32.11 -6.11
C LEU A 189 -2.77 -32.72 -6.19
N GLU A 190 -2.82 -34.01 -6.48
CA GLU A 190 -4.04 -34.81 -6.45
C GLU A 190 -3.85 -36.07 -5.60
N GLU A 191 -4.94 -36.60 -5.05
CA GLU A 191 -4.91 -37.81 -4.25
C GLU A 191 -5.18 -39.02 -5.15
N ASN A 192 -4.25 -39.97 -5.18
CA ASN A 192 -4.40 -41.20 -5.97
C ASN A 192 -5.30 -42.23 -5.24
N ALA A 193 -5.55 -43.38 -5.87
CA ALA A 193 -6.40 -44.43 -5.31
C ALA A 193 -5.90 -45.04 -3.99
N SER A 194 -4.60 -44.89 -3.64
CA SER A 194 -4.02 -45.34 -2.38
C SER A 194 -4.02 -44.25 -1.28
N GLY A 195 -4.57 -43.07 -1.55
CA GLY A 195 -4.62 -41.94 -0.60
C GLY A 195 -3.31 -41.14 -0.52
N GLN A 196 -2.37 -41.39 -1.44
CA GLN A 196 -1.12 -40.64 -1.54
C GLN A 196 -1.31 -39.41 -2.42
N MET A 197 -0.69 -38.30 -2.02
CA MET A 197 -0.64 -37.08 -2.82
C MET A 197 0.40 -37.24 -3.93
N CYS A 198 0.01 -36.96 -5.17
CA CYS A 198 0.87 -37.02 -6.36
C CYS A 198 0.90 -35.67 -7.06
N LEU A 199 2.07 -35.29 -7.58
CA LEU A 199 2.21 -34.16 -8.49
C LEU A 199 1.37 -34.36 -9.76
N THR A 200 0.51 -33.39 -10.07
CA THR A 200 -0.23 -33.35 -11.33
C THR A 200 0.67 -32.81 -12.45
N GLU A 201 0.23 -32.90 -13.71
CA GLU A 201 0.93 -32.22 -14.82
C GLU A 201 1.08 -30.72 -14.57
N ARG A 202 0.05 -30.08 -13.99
CA ARG A 202 0.09 -28.66 -13.60
C ARG A 202 1.05 -28.41 -12.43
N GLY A 203 1.10 -29.31 -11.46
CA GLY A 203 2.07 -29.26 -10.37
C GLY A 203 3.50 -29.37 -10.88
N GLN A 204 3.73 -30.27 -11.83
CA GLN A 204 5.01 -30.44 -12.48
C GLN A 204 5.41 -29.18 -13.25
N ASP A 205 4.50 -28.61 -14.06
CA ASP A 205 4.70 -27.34 -14.76
C ASP A 205 5.08 -26.21 -13.78
N PHE A 206 4.35 -26.07 -12.67
CA PHE A 206 4.63 -25.07 -11.65
C PHE A 206 6.02 -25.20 -11.03
N VAL A 207 6.51 -26.44 -10.86
CA VAL A 207 7.83 -26.73 -10.29
C VAL A 207 8.95 -26.46 -11.29
N THR A 208 8.77 -26.80 -12.57
CA THR A 208 9.84 -26.74 -13.58
C THR A 208 9.89 -25.44 -14.36
N HIS A 209 8.76 -24.80 -14.60
CA HIS A 209 8.68 -23.59 -15.44
C HIS A 209 8.32 -22.38 -14.58
N GLU A 210 9.28 -21.47 -14.40
CA GLU A 210 9.11 -20.35 -13.47
C GLU A 210 7.97 -19.38 -13.85
N GLN A 211 7.61 -19.35 -15.14
CA GLN A 211 6.55 -18.55 -15.76
C GLN A 211 5.66 -19.42 -16.68
N GLY A 212 5.47 -20.70 -16.32
CA GLY A 212 4.58 -21.62 -17.05
C GLY A 212 3.09 -21.31 -16.86
N ASP A 213 2.23 -22.06 -17.54
CA ASP A 213 0.77 -21.85 -17.56
C ASP A 213 0.16 -21.97 -16.16
N ALA A 214 0.70 -22.87 -15.32
CA ALA A 214 0.26 -23.02 -13.93
C ALA A 214 0.46 -21.74 -13.12
N VAL A 215 1.59 -21.04 -13.34
CA VAL A 215 1.94 -19.80 -12.65
C VAL A 215 0.98 -18.68 -13.08
N THR A 216 0.75 -18.53 -14.38
CA THR A 216 -0.16 -17.53 -14.93
C THR A 216 -1.59 -17.71 -14.41
N LEU A 217 -2.09 -18.95 -14.41
CA LEU A 217 -3.42 -19.27 -13.90
C LEU A 217 -3.57 -18.94 -12.40
N ILE A 218 -2.54 -19.20 -11.59
CA ILE A 218 -2.56 -18.83 -10.16
C ILE A 218 -2.49 -17.32 -9.99
N ASP A 219 -1.67 -16.63 -10.80
CA ASP A 219 -1.51 -15.17 -10.75
C ASP A 219 -2.79 -14.42 -11.13
N GLU A 220 -3.52 -14.90 -12.13
CA GLU A 220 -4.83 -14.40 -12.55
C GLU A 220 -5.88 -14.61 -11.45
N GLY A 221 -5.92 -15.82 -10.89
CA GLY A 221 -6.78 -16.16 -9.77
C GLY A 221 -6.49 -15.25 -8.58
N GLU A 222 -5.30 -15.33 -8.00
CA GLU A 222 -4.98 -14.66 -6.74
C GLU A 222 -4.76 -13.14 -6.84
N GLY A 223 -5.04 -12.55 -8.01
CA GLY A 223 -5.08 -11.11 -8.24
C GLY A 223 -3.71 -10.45 -8.38
N LEU A 224 -2.67 -11.21 -8.72
CA LEU A 224 -1.30 -10.69 -8.86
C LEU A 224 -1.19 -9.78 -10.08
N LEU A 225 -1.86 -10.12 -11.17
CA LEU A 225 -1.93 -9.26 -12.36
C LEU A 225 -2.56 -7.90 -12.04
N LYS A 226 -3.60 -7.87 -11.20
CA LYS A 226 -4.20 -6.60 -10.78
C LYS A 226 -3.22 -5.73 -9.98
N ILE A 227 -2.43 -6.32 -9.10
CA ILE A 227 -1.41 -5.58 -8.33
C ILE A 227 -0.31 -5.04 -9.23
N LEU A 228 0.13 -5.82 -10.22
CA LEU A 228 1.08 -5.36 -11.23
C LEU A 228 0.50 -4.22 -12.07
N LEU A 229 -0.77 -4.28 -12.45
CA LEU A 229 -1.45 -3.21 -13.17
C LEU A 229 -1.51 -1.92 -12.33
N ILE A 230 -1.88 -2.01 -11.05
CA ILE A 230 -1.87 -0.86 -10.13
C ILE A 230 -0.46 -0.26 -10.01
N ALA A 231 0.58 -1.11 -9.94
CA ALA A 231 1.97 -0.65 -9.90
C ALA A 231 2.39 0.05 -11.21
N ALA A 232 1.90 -0.43 -12.36
CA ALA A 232 2.15 0.18 -13.65
C ALA A 232 1.46 1.56 -13.77
N GLU A 233 0.21 1.67 -13.31
CA GLU A 233 -0.59 2.89 -13.33
C GLU A 233 -0.02 3.99 -12.43
N LYS A 234 0.36 3.63 -11.20
CA LYS A 234 0.82 4.59 -10.19
C LYS A 234 2.31 4.90 -10.27
N GLY A 235 3.08 4.07 -10.98
CA GLY A 235 4.54 4.15 -10.98
C GLY A 235 5.12 3.78 -9.60
N THR A 236 5.93 4.67 -9.03
CA THR A 236 6.55 4.44 -7.71
C THR A 236 5.58 4.85 -6.60
N GLY A 237 5.08 3.88 -5.82
CA GLY A 237 4.08 4.13 -4.76
C GLY A 237 4.35 3.36 -3.46
N ARG A 238 3.90 3.88 -2.33
CA ARG A 238 3.92 3.17 -1.04
C ARG A 238 2.81 2.12 -1.00
N ARG A 239 2.94 1.11 -0.13
CA ARG A 239 1.90 0.07 0.05
C ARG A 239 0.49 0.65 0.27
N GLY A 240 0.38 1.76 1.00
CA GLY A 240 -0.91 2.44 1.25
C GLY A 240 -1.61 2.89 -0.04
N ASP A 241 -0.84 3.23 -1.06
CA ASP A 241 -1.35 3.73 -2.33
C ASP A 241 -2.00 2.64 -3.18
N PHE A 242 -1.77 1.36 -2.86
CA PHE A 242 -2.37 0.20 -3.53
C PHE A 242 -3.65 -0.27 -2.83
N VAL A 243 -3.89 0.18 -1.58
CA VAL A 243 -4.94 -0.40 -0.72
C VAL A 243 -6.33 -0.12 -1.27
N SER A 244 -6.58 1.06 -1.83
CA SER A 244 -7.92 1.44 -2.31
C SER A 244 -8.35 0.55 -3.47
N GLU A 245 -7.53 0.50 -4.52
CA GLU A 245 -7.82 -0.27 -5.74
C GLU A 245 -7.81 -1.77 -5.47
N TRP A 246 -6.93 -2.23 -4.57
CA TRP A 246 -6.93 -3.62 -4.12
C TRP A 246 -8.17 -3.98 -3.30
N ALA A 247 -8.64 -3.07 -2.43
CA ALA A 247 -9.87 -3.27 -1.67
C ALA A 247 -11.09 -3.39 -2.59
N ASP A 248 -11.16 -2.53 -3.62
CA ASP A 248 -12.25 -2.56 -4.59
C ASP A 248 -12.23 -3.86 -5.41
N TYR A 249 -11.04 -4.33 -5.80
CA TYR A 249 -10.88 -5.63 -6.45
C TYR A 249 -11.32 -6.79 -5.54
N LEU A 250 -10.88 -6.81 -4.28
CA LEU A 250 -11.26 -7.85 -3.33
C LEU A 250 -12.76 -7.88 -3.01
N GLN A 251 -13.43 -6.72 -2.98
CA GLN A 251 -14.88 -6.67 -2.78
C GLN A 251 -15.66 -7.35 -3.91
N ARG A 252 -15.13 -7.29 -5.14
CA ARG A 252 -15.75 -7.91 -6.33
C ARG A 252 -15.38 -9.37 -6.48
N TYR A 253 -14.13 -9.74 -6.16
CA TYR A 253 -13.56 -11.04 -6.52
C TYR A 253 -13.10 -11.88 -5.32
N SER A 254 -13.48 -11.53 -4.08
CA SER A 254 -13.08 -12.27 -2.89
C SER A 254 -14.06 -12.12 -1.71
N ARG A 255 -13.82 -12.90 -0.66
CA ARG A 255 -14.49 -12.80 0.64
C ARG A 255 -13.71 -11.93 1.64
N PHE A 256 -12.50 -11.48 1.30
CA PHE A 256 -11.69 -10.63 2.15
C PHE A 256 -12.21 -9.19 2.16
N GLY A 257 -12.90 -8.78 3.23
CA GLY A 257 -13.55 -7.46 3.30
C GLY A 257 -13.11 -6.55 4.45
N THR A 258 -12.33 -7.03 5.42
CA THR A 258 -11.87 -6.20 6.55
C THR A 258 -10.57 -5.48 6.22
N ASP A 259 -10.35 -4.29 6.76
CA ASP A 259 -9.13 -3.49 6.54
C ASP A 259 -7.84 -4.28 6.85
N THR A 260 -7.84 -5.05 7.95
CA THR A 260 -6.74 -5.94 8.32
C THR A 260 -6.52 -7.05 7.29
N THR A 261 -7.58 -7.72 6.82
CA THR A 261 -7.46 -8.77 5.80
C THR A 261 -7.03 -8.24 4.44
N ILE A 262 -7.51 -7.05 4.05
CA ILE A 262 -7.13 -6.38 2.79
C ILE A 262 -5.63 -6.05 2.81
N LYS A 263 -5.14 -5.47 3.92
CA LYS A 263 -3.72 -5.13 4.07
C LYS A 263 -2.82 -6.35 4.11
N ASP A 264 -3.20 -7.43 4.82
CA ASP A 264 -2.37 -8.64 4.87
C ASP A 264 -2.35 -9.39 3.53
N THR A 265 -3.49 -9.50 2.85
CA THR A 265 -3.55 -10.13 1.52
C THR A 265 -2.68 -9.38 0.53
N LEU A 266 -2.78 -8.05 0.46
CA LEU A 266 -1.92 -7.21 -0.37
C LEU A 266 -0.44 -7.43 -0.04
N ARG A 267 -0.07 -7.36 1.25
CA ARG A 267 1.32 -7.55 1.71
C ARG A 267 1.91 -8.87 1.20
N ARG A 268 1.14 -9.96 1.26
CA ARG A 268 1.60 -11.29 0.85
C ARG A 268 1.79 -11.40 -0.65
N ARG A 269 0.86 -10.88 -1.46
CA ARG A 269 1.02 -10.86 -2.93
C ARG A 269 2.20 -9.98 -3.35
N LEU A 270 2.37 -8.81 -2.72
CA LEU A 270 3.54 -7.97 -2.95
C LEU A 270 4.84 -8.72 -2.62
N GLN A 271 4.88 -9.50 -1.54
CA GLN A 271 6.06 -10.31 -1.21
C GLN A 271 6.36 -11.38 -2.26
N ASN A 272 5.33 -12.04 -2.81
CA ASN A 272 5.46 -13.00 -3.90
C ASN A 272 6.00 -12.33 -5.19
N LEU A 273 5.45 -11.17 -5.56
CA LEU A 273 5.91 -10.42 -6.74
C LEU A 273 7.34 -9.90 -6.59
N LEU A 274 7.75 -9.54 -5.37
CA LEU A 274 9.15 -9.18 -5.07
C LEU A 274 10.10 -10.38 -5.18
N ASP A 275 9.69 -11.54 -4.67
CA ASP A 275 10.47 -12.78 -4.75
C ASP A 275 10.77 -13.16 -6.21
N ARG A 276 9.82 -12.89 -7.10
CA ARG A 276 9.93 -13.13 -8.55
C ARG A 276 10.54 -11.97 -9.34
N SER A 277 11.01 -10.92 -8.67
CA SER A 277 11.57 -9.71 -9.30
C SER A 277 10.64 -8.99 -10.29
N LEU A 278 9.32 -9.20 -10.20
CA LEU A 278 8.32 -8.49 -11.01
C LEU A 278 8.01 -7.09 -10.44
N LEU A 279 8.25 -6.92 -9.14
CA LEU A 279 8.31 -5.64 -8.47
C LEU A 279 9.72 -5.43 -7.88
N SER A 280 10.08 -4.17 -7.69
CA SER A 280 11.23 -3.76 -6.88
C SER A 280 10.75 -2.90 -5.71
N ARG A 281 11.52 -2.89 -4.62
CA ARG A 281 11.22 -2.08 -3.43
C ARG A 281 12.43 -1.25 -3.02
N THR A 282 12.26 0.07 -2.97
CA THR A 282 13.26 1.03 -2.48
C THR A 282 12.72 1.71 -1.23
N GLY A 283 13.20 1.30 -0.05
CA GLY A 283 12.65 1.76 1.22
C GLY A 283 11.19 1.30 1.41
N THR A 284 10.25 2.24 1.36
CA THR A 284 8.81 1.98 1.57
C THR A 284 7.99 1.99 0.27
N THR A 285 8.62 2.29 -0.86
CA THR A 285 7.97 2.38 -2.16
C THR A 285 8.23 1.14 -3.00
N TYR A 286 7.22 0.77 -3.78
CA TYR A 286 7.19 -0.32 -4.74
C TYR A 286 7.14 0.27 -6.14
N SER A 287 7.83 -0.35 -7.08
CA SER A 287 7.75 0.01 -8.50
C SER A 287 7.82 -1.24 -9.37
N ILE A 288 7.09 -1.23 -10.49
CA ILE A 288 7.14 -2.33 -11.45
C ILE A 288 8.49 -2.36 -12.17
N THR A 289 9.07 -3.55 -12.28
CA THR A 289 10.32 -3.78 -13.02
C THR A 289 10.06 -3.99 -14.50
N ASP A 290 11.12 -3.99 -15.32
CA ASP A 290 10.99 -4.35 -16.74
C ASP A 290 10.51 -5.79 -16.93
N ALA A 291 10.92 -6.71 -16.04
CA ALA A 291 10.42 -8.08 -16.00
C ALA A 291 8.92 -8.14 -15.65
N GLY A 292 8.46 -7.32 -14.69
CA GLY A 292 7.04 -7.19 -14.36
C GLY A 292 6.20 -6.65 -15.52
N LEU A 293 6.71 -5.67 -16.25
CA LEU A 293 6.06 -5.13 -17.45
C LEU A 293 6.03 -6.16 -18.59
N ALA A 294 7.12 -6.87 -18.83
CA ALA A 294 7.16 -7.94 -19.83
C ALA A 294 6.18 -9.07 -19.49
N TYR A 295 6.12 -9.46 -18.21
CA TYR A 295 5.18 -10.47 -17.74
C TYR A 295 3.72 -10.05 -17.94
N LEU A 296 3.36 -8.80 -17.62
CA LEU A 296 2.03 -8.26 -17.91
C LEU A 296 1.67 -8.30 -19.40
N LYS A 297 2.63 -8.01 -20.29
CA LYS A 297 2.41 -8.08 -21.75
C LYS A 297 2.16 -9.51 -22.24
N GLN A 298 2.82 -10.49 -21.63
CA GLN A 298 2.68 -11.89 -22.02
C GLN A 298 1.40 -12.53 -21.47
N THR A 299 0.97 -12.13 -20.25
CA THR A 299 -0.12 -12.78 -19.52
C THR A 299 -1.45 -12.03 -19.57
N GLY A 300 -1.45 -10.71 -19.77
CA GLY A 300 -2.67 -9.92 -19.92
C GLY A 300 -3.37 -10.07 -21.28
N GLY A 301 -3.02 -11.10 -22.06
CA GLY A 301 -3.48 -11.32 -23.43
C GLY A 301 -4.42 -12.51 -23.53
N SER A 302 -5.59 -12.44 -22.90
CA SER A 302 -6.78 -13.17 -23.35
C SER A 302 -8.04 -12.40 -22.92
N GLU A 303 -8.83 -12.03 -23.92
CA GLU A 303 -10.00 -11.12 -23.93
C GLU A 303 -9.65 -9.60 -24.03
N ASP A 304 -9.94 -9.03 -25.20
CA ASP A 304 -9.77 -7.63 -25.65
C ASP A 304 -8.34 -7.08 -25.81
N THR A 305 -7.68 -7.57 -26.86
CA THR A 305 -6.31 -7.23 -27.29
C THR A 305 -6.09 -5.79 -27.76
N ASP A 306 -7.15 -5.03 -28.09
CA ASP A 306 -7.01 -3.67 -28.66
C ASP A 306 -7.08 -2.60 -27.56
N SER A 307 -8.12 -2.63 -26.72
CA SER A 307 -8.34 -1.64 -25.64
C SER A 307 -7.30 -1.75 -24.51
N THR A 308 -6.88 -2.97 -24.18
CA THR A 308 -5.83 -3.20 -23.17
C THR A 308 -4.47 -2.70 -23.64
N ASN A 309 -4.18 -2.80 -24.94
CA ASN A 309 -2.93 -2.31 -25.54
C ASN A 309 -2.88 -0.78 -25.58
N GLU A 310 -4.00 -0.12 -25.91
CA GLU A 310 -4.11 1.35 -25.90
C GLU A 310 -3.96 1.94 -24.50
N LEU A 311 -4.67 1.39 -23.50
CA LEU A 311 -4.50 1.80 -22.09
C LEU A 311 -3.06 1.60 -21.63
N GLN A 312 -2.43 0.47 -21.98
CA GLN A 312 -1.03 0.21 -21.64
C GLN A 312 -0.06 1.18 -22.32
N GLN A 313 -0.32 1.60 -23.56
CA GLN A 313 0.45 2.64 -24.24
C GLN A 313 0.30 3.98 -23.53
N ILE A 314 -0.92 4.36 -23.13
CA ILE A 314 -1.18 5.56 -22.35
C ILE A 314 -0.41 5.54 -21.02
N LEU A 315 -0.46 4.42 -20.28
CA LEU A 315 0.27 4.27 -19.01
C LEU A 315 1.79 4.36 -19.20
N THR A 316 2.31 3.73 -20.27
CA THR A 316 3.73 3.81 -20.62
C THR A 316 4.14 5.26 -20.93
N LEU A 317 3.32 5.99 -21.68
CA LEU A 317 3.54 7.40 -21.98
C LEU A 317 3.50 8.27 -20.71
N VAL A 318 2.56 8.04 -19.80
CA VAL A 318 2.46 8.75 -18.52
C VAL A 318 3.69 8.48 -17.63
N LYS A 319 4.15 7.23 -17.56
CA LYS A 319 5.36 6.87 -16.81
C LYS A 319 6.60 7.54 -17.41
N ASN A 320 6.77 7.45 -18.73
CA ASN A 320 7.89 8.08 -19.43
C ASN A 320 7.88 9.60 -19.25
N GLN A 321 6.70 10.22 -19.31
CA GLN A 321 6.54 11.64 -19.04
C GLN A 321 6.92 11.99 -17.60
N SER A 322 6.52 11.18 -16.61
CA SER A 322 6.87 11.39 -15.20
C SER A 322 8.38 11.31 -14.95
N VAL A 323 9.06 10.33 -15.57
CA VAL A 323 10.53 10.20 -15.53
C VAL A 323 11.20 11.41 -16.19
N SER A 324 10.72 11.82 -17.37
CA SER A 324 11.23 12.98 -18.09
C SER A 324 11.07 14.26 -17.28
N ILE A 325 9.91 14.50 -16.67
CA ILE A 325 9.66 15.67 -15.82
C ILE A 325 10.62 15.69 -14.62
N ARG A 326 10.81 14.56 -13.92
CA ARG A 326 11.78 14.47 -12.82
C ARG A 326 13.19 14.83 -13.27
N ALA A 327 13.62 14.36 -14.44
CA ALA A 327 14.92 14.71 -15.01
C ALA A 327 15.03 16.21 -15.34
N SER A 328 13.99 16.80 -15.95
CA SER A 328 13.95 18.24 -16.23
C SER A 328 13.93 19.11 -14.97
N ILE A 329 13.21 18.71 -13.92
CA ILE A 329 13.25 19.41 -12.62
C ILE A 329 14.66 19.37 -12.06
N ARG A 330 15.34 18.20 -12.09
CA ARG A 330 16.71 18.07 -11.61
C ARG A 330 17.67 19.01 -12.34
N GLU A 331 17.62 19.04 -13.67
CA GLU A 331 18.45 19.93 -14.50
C GLU A 331 18.17 21.42 -14.21
N LEU A 332 16.89 21.78 -14.04
CA LEU A 332 16.50 23.14 -13.67
C LEU A 332 17.06 23.53 -12.31
N LEU A 333 16.94 22.65 -11.30
CA LEU A 333 17.46 22.90 -9.95
C LEU A 333 18.99 23.09 -9.95
N GLU A 334 19.71 22.31 -10.77
CA GLU A 334 21.17 22.42 -10.88
C GLU A 334 21.64 23.72 -11.56
N THR A 335 20.85 24.27 -12.48
CA THR A 335 21.20 25.45 -13.27
C THR A 335 20.60 26.74 -12.72
N MET A 336 19.56 26.66 -11.88
CA MET A 336 18.87 27.79 -11.26
C MET A 336 19.79 28.66 -10.41
N ASN A 337 19.57 29.98 -10.44
CA ASN A 337 20.29 30.94 -9.61
C ASN A 337 20.21 30.57 -8.10
N PRO A 338 21.32 30.67 -7.33
CA PRO A 338 21.32 30.33 -5.90
C PRO A 338 20.25 31.06 -5.07
N ILE A 339 20.06 32.35 -5.27
CA ILE A 339 19.04 33.14 -4.56
C ILE A 339 17.64 32.64 -4.94
N ALA A 340 17.41 32.36 -6.23
CA ALA A 340 16.13 31.81 -6.67
C ALA A 340 15.85 30.43 -6.04
N PHE A 341 16.89 29.61 -5.81
CA PHE A 341 16.76 28.34 -5.11
C PHE A 341 16.34 28.50 -3.64
N GLU A 342 16.86 29.50 -2.93
CA GLU A 342 16.43 29.83 -1.57
C GLU A 342 14.95 30.25 -1.53
N TYR A 343 14.50 31.04 -2.50
CA TYR A 343 13.09 31.40 -2.63
C TYR A 343 12.19 30.21 -3.00
N LEU A 344 12.68 29.26 -3.81
CA LEU A 344 11.98 28.01 -4.08
C LEU A 344 11.82 27.18 -2.80
N VAL A 345 12.87 27.10 -1.97
CA VAL A 345 12.81 26.45 -0.66
C VAL A 345 11.80 27.15 0.26
N LYS A 346 11.77 28.49 0.27
CA LYS A 346 10.73 29.25 0.99
C LYS A 346 9.32 28.84 0.53
N GLN A 347 9.06 28.83 -0.78
CA GLN A 347 7.75 28.43 -1.32
C GLN A 347 7.37 26.99 -0.92
N LEU A 348 8.35 26.09 -0.92
CA LEU A 348 8.14 24.71 -0.49
C LEU A 348 7.74 24.63 0.98
N LEU A 349 8.45 25.32 1.86
CA LEU A 349 8.12 25.33 3.29
C LEU A 349 6.73 25.93 3.54
N GLU A 350 6.38 27.03 2.85
CA GLU A 350 5.04 27.62 2.91
C GLU A 350 3.96 26.61 2.48
N ALA A 351 4.17 25.89 1.38
CA ALA A 351 3.25 24.84 0.90
C ALA A 351 3.19 23.61 1.83
N MET A 352 4.20 23.43 2.69
CA MET A 352 4.26 22.43 3.75
C MET A 352 3.64 22.94 5.08
N ASN A 353 2.95 24.08 5.06
CA ASN A 353 2.32 24.73 6.21
C ASN A 353 3.29 25.24 7.30
N TYR A 354 4.55 25.53 6.94
CA TYR A 354 5.41 26.32 7.81
C TYR A 354 4.91 27.77 7.86
N GLN A 355 5.08 28.40 9.02
CA GLN A 355 4.71 29.79 9.27
C GLN A 355 5.97 30.68 9.34
N ASN A 356 5.77 32.00 9.24
CA ASN A 356 6.84 33.01 9.35
C ASN A 356 8.08 32.71 8.48
N VAL A 357 7.87 32.11 7.31
CA VAL A 357 8.95 31.68 6.41
C VAL A 357 9.61 32.90 5.77
N ALA A 358 10.90 33.08 6.00
CA ALA A 358 11.66 34.21 5.48
C ALA A 358 13.06 33.81 5.02
N VAL A 359 13.43 34.26 3.82
CA VAL A 359 14.81 34.18 3.32
C VAL A 359 15.67 35.20 4.10
N THR A 360 16.88 34.81 4.48
CA THR A 360 17.81 35.69 5.18
C THR A 360 18.51 36.65 4.21
N ALA A 361 19.04 37.76 4.74
CA ALA A 361 19.79 38.69 3.90
C ALA A 361 21.15 38.09 3.52
N PRO A 362 21.63 38.22 2.27
CA PRO A 362 22.92 37.66 1.84
C PRO A 362 24.14 38.20 2.61
N SER A 363 24.01 39.39 3.23
CA SER A 363 25.03 39.92 4.12
C SER A 363 24.81 39.41 5.54
N ASN A 364 25.79 38.66 6.06
CA ASN A 364 25.85 38.18 7.45
C ASN A 364 24.90 37.01 7.79
N ASP A 365 24.51 36.20 6.80
CA ASP A 365 23.64 35.02 6.95
C ASP A 365 24.25 33.88 7.80
N LYS A 366 25.58 33.88 7.96
CA LYS A 366 26.37 32.84 8.64
C LYS A 366 26.02 31.42 8.16
N GLY A 367 25.60 31.31 6.89
CA GLY A 367 25.21 30.07 6.25
C GLY A 367 23.79 29.56 6.53
N ILE A 368 22.88 30.40 7.05
CA ILE A 368 21.45 30.07 7.15
C ILE A 368 20.71 30.85 6.07
N ASP A 369 20.00 30.16 5.19
CA ASP A 369 19.39 30.76 4.01
C ASP A 369 17.88 31.04 4.22
N VAL A 370 17.20 30.22 5.02
CA VAL A 370 15.77 30.41 5.35
C VAL A 370 15.53 30.17 6.84
N LYS A 371 14.64 30.95 7.43
CA LYS A 371 14.08 30.71 8.77
C LYS A 371 12.58 30.47 8.65
N ALA A 372 12.06 29.56 9.46
CA ALA A 372 10.65 29.22 9.47
C ALA A 372 10.23 28.71 10.85
N ASP A 373 8.95 28.88 11.18
CA ASP A 373 8.34 28.36 12.40
C ASP A 373 7.42 27.20 12.02
N ILE A 374 7.49 26.09 12.74
CA ILE A 374 6.62 24.93 12.55
C ILE A 374 5.78 24.71 13.80
N GLU A 375 4.48 24.47 13.63
CA GLU A 375 3.59 24.07 14.70
C GLU A 375 3.72 22.56 14.99
N MET A 376 4.02 22.23 16.24
CA MET A 376 4.04 20.87 16.77
C MET A 376 3.00 20.75 17.89
N GLY A 377 1.77 20.40 17.53
CA GLY A 377 0.67 20.34 18.48
C GLY A 377 0.28 21.74 18.96
N ILE A 378 0.65 22.08 20.19
CA ILE A 378 0.36 23.38 20.82
C ILE A 378 1.60 24.29 20.91
N THR A 379 2.77 23.83 20.45
CA THR A 379 4.02 24.60 20.50
C THR A 379 4.49 24.99 19.11
N SER A 380 4.97 26.22 18.96
CA SER A 380 5.65 26.67 17.74
C SER A 380 7.15 26.59 17.96
N VAL A 381 7.85 25.96 17.03
CA VAL A 381 9.30 25.74 17.12
C VAL A 381 9.98 26.40 15.93
N ARG A 382 11.01 27.19 16.22
CA ARG A 382 11.84 27.81 15.18
C ARG A 382 12.82 26.81 14.57
N GLU A 383 12.84 26.79 13.26
CA GLU A 383 13.71 25.98 12.43
C GLU A 383 14.48 26.86 11.45
N VAL A 384 15.78 26.59 11.32
CA VAL A 384 16.64 27.26 10.33
C VAL A 384 17.07 26.28 9.26
N VAL A 385 17.12 26.76 8.02
CA VAL A 385 17.32 25.95 6.84
C VAL A 385 18.52 26.48 6.07
N GLN A 386 19.40 25.57 5.70
CA GLN A 386 20.51 25.83 4.79
C GLN A 386 20.26 25.13 3.46
N ALA A 387 20.16 25.90 2.38
CA ALA A 387 19.92 25.47 1.02
C ALA A 387 21.25 25.48 0.22
N LYS A 388 21.67 24.33 -0.29
CA LYS A 388 22.90 24.18 -1.08
C LYS A 388 22.61 23.59 -2.45
N ARG A 389 22.72 24.40 -3.49
CA ARG A 389 22.84 23.90 -4.86
C ARG A 389 24.24 23.32 -5.07
N HIS A 390 24.36 21.99 -5.02
CA HIS A 390 25.63 21.29 -5.05
C HIS A 390 25.52 20.03 -5.91
N LYS A 391 26.53 19.78 -6.77
CA LYS A 391 26.58 18.59 -7.64
C LYS A 391 27.16 17.35 -6.95
N GLY A 392 27.84 17.53 -5.81
CA GLY A 392 28.48 16.45 -5.06
C GLY A 392 27.76 16.12 -3.76
N ASN A 393 28.47 15.41 -2.89
CA ASN A 393 27.98 15.07 -1.55
C ASN A 393 28.31 16.17 -0.55
N ILE A 394 27.31 16.62 0.21
CA ILE A 394 27.50 17.51 1.34
C ILE A 394 28.27 16.80 2.45
N GLN A 395 29.33 17.44 2.91
CA GLN A 395 30.25 16.91 3.90
C GLN A 395 29.93 17.41 5.31
N ARG A 396 30.40 16.66 6.31
CA ARG A 396 30.16 16.93 7.74
C ARG A 396 30.43 18.38 8.18
N PRO A 397 31.47 19.09 7.70
CA PRO A 397 31.72 20.48 8.12
C PRO A 397 30.55 21.44 7.90
N VAL A 398 29.74 21.22 6.85
CA VAL A 398 28.56 22.04 6.57
C VAL A 398 27.50 21.84 7.67
N LEU A 399 27.29 20.58 8.06
CA LEU A 399 26.36 20.20 9.11
C LEU A 399 26.79 20.75 10.47
N ASP A 400 28.07 20.60 10.81
CA ASP A 400 28.60 21.11 12.08
C ASP A 400 28.52 22.64 12.15
N ALA A 401 28.75 23.35 11.03
CA ALA A 401 28.58 24.79 10.93
C ALA A 401 27.12 25.23 11.14
N LEU A 402 26.15 24.57 10.50
CA LEU A 402 24.72 24.87 10.69
C LEU A 402 24.31 24.62 12.14
N ARG A 403 24.70 23.46 12.70
CA ARG A 403 24.44 23.10 14.10
C ARG A 403 25.02 24.13 15.06
N GLY A 404 26.24 24.59 14.81
CA GLY A 404 26.90 25.64 15.57
C GLY A 404 26.19 26.99 15.49
N SER A 405 25.37 27.24 14.48
CA SER A 405 24.63 28.51 14.31
C SER A 405 23.23 28.51 14.92
N LEU A 406 22.65 27.35 15.28
CA LEU A 406 21.25 27.24 15.76
C LEU A 406 20.92 28.19 16.92
N HIS A 407 21.79 28.24 17.93
CA HIS A 407 21.60 29.07 19.13
C HIS A 407 21.53 30.58 18.82
N ARG A 408 22.03 31.03 17.68
CA ARG A 408 22.04 32.46 17.29
C ARG A 408 20.71 32.92 16.71
N PHE A 409 19.85 31.98 16.36
CA PHE A 409 18.55 32.23 15.74
C PHE A 409 17.40 31.67 16.59
N ASP A 410 17.68 31.35 17.86
CA ASP A 410 16.76 30.70 18.80
C ASP A 410 16.10 29.44 18.20
N ALA A 411 16.83 28.75 17.31
CA ALA A 411 16.33 27.59 16.59
C ALA A 411 16.62 26.31 17.38
N VAL A 412 15.60 25.46 17.53
CA VAL A 412 15.73 24.19 18.26
C VAL A 412 16.27 23.08 17.35
N ARG A 413 16.05 23.21 16.04
CA ARG A 413 16.49 22.26 15.02
C ARG A 413 16.89 22.98 13.73
N GLY A 414 17.62 22.28 12.88
CA GLY A 414 17.98 22.77 11.55
C GLY A 414 17.64 21.77 10.44
N THR A 415 17.57 22.26 9.22
CA THR A 415 17.43 21.42 8.02
C THR A 415 18.47 21.81 6.98
N ILE A 416 19.08 20.83 6.33
CA ILE A 416 19.92 21.04 5.15
C ILE A 416 19.19 20.49 3.93
N ILE A 417 18.99 21.35 2.93
CA ILE A 417 18.39 20.99 1.65
C ILE A 417 19.45 21.11 0.57
N THR A 418 19.66 20.06 -0.22
CA THR A 418 20.65 20.05 -1.30
C THR A 418 20.08 19.47 -2.59
N THR A 419 20.60 19.91 -3.73
CA THR A 419 20.33 19.28 -5.04
C THR A 419 21.14 17.99 -5.24
N GLY A 420 22.20 17.80 -4.46
CA GLY A 420 23.05 16.60 -4.47
C GLY A 420 22.64 15.59 -3.41
N ASP A 421 23.62 14.89 -2.82
CA ASP A 421 23.39 13.93 -1.75
C ASP A 421 24.26 14.22 -0.51
N PHE A 422 24.24 13.34 0.50
CA PHE A 422 25.02 13.48 1.73
C PHE A 422 26.06 12.36 1.86
N SER A 423 27.24 12.67 2.37
CA SER A 423 28.22 11.62 2.69
C SER A 423 27.77 10.80 3.90
N LYS A 424 28.21 9.54 3.98
CA LYS A 424 27.88 8.64 5.11
C LYS A 424 28.20 9.26 6.47
N GLY A 425 29.32 9.99 6.57
CA GLY A 425 29.72 10.70 7.79
C GLY A 425 28.76 11.83 8.17
N THR A 426 28.21 12.55 7.18
CA THR A 426 27.20 13.59 7.40
C THR A 426 25.88 12.98 7.90
N THR A 427 25.41 11.91 7.27
CA THR A 427 24.17 11.23 7.68
C THR A 427 24.26 10.67 9.09
N ALA A 428 25.40 10.09 9.48
CA ALA A 428 25.63 9.62 10.84
C ALA A 428 25.67 10.78 11.86
N ALA A 429 26.31 11.89 11.50
CA ALA A 429 26.41 13.07 12.37
C ALA A 429 25.05 13.75 12.60
N ALA A 430 24.13 13.72 11.64
CA ALA A 430 22.82 14.36 11.72
C ALA A 430 21.95 13.89 12.91
N VAL A 431 22.13 12.63 13.31
CA VAL A 431 21.37 11.95 14.38
C VAL A 431 22.22 11.64 15.62
N GLU A 432 23.36 12.31 15.76
CA GLU A 432 24.30 12.13 16.87
C GLU A 432 23.64 12.44 18.23
N ARG A 433 23.73 11.50 19.19
CA ARG A 433 23.07 11.63 20.49
C ARG A 433 23.63 12.82 21.27
N GLY A 434 22.75 13.66 21.79
CA GLY A 434 23.12 14.86 22.56
C GLY A 434 23.41 16.09 21.70
N ALA A 435 23.49 15.94 20.38
CA ALA A 435 23.58 17.07 19.46
C ALA A 435 22.18 17.53 19.03
N ALA A 436 22.05 18.81 18.70
CA ALA A 436 20.81 19.33 18.13
C ALA A 436 20.51 18.64 16.77
N PRO A 437 19.25 18.20 16.55
CA PRO A 437 18.89 17.42 15.37
C PRO A 437 18.96 18.27 14.10
N ILE A 438 19.56 17.70 13.05
CA ILE A 438 19.60 18.30 11.72
C ILE A 438 18.89 17.36 10.73
N THR A 439 17.81 17.82 10.11
CA THR A 439 17.12 17.08 9.05
C THR A 439 17.90 17.22 7.75
N LEU A 440 17.99 16.13 6.97
CA LEU A 440 18.69 16.11 5.68
C LEU A 440 17.69 15.85 4.56
N ILE A 441 17.63 16.75 3.57
CA ILE A 441 16.80 16.63 2.38
C ILE A 441 17.73 16.66 1.15
N ASN A 442 17.87 15.52 0.48
CA ASN A 442 18.70 15.39 -0.72
C ASN A 442 17.91 15.71 -1.99
N GLY A 443 18.59 15.69 -3.15
CA GLY A 443 17.99 16.10 -4.42
C GLY A 443 16.74 15.30 -4.80
N GLU A 444 16.78 13.97 -4.65
CA GLU A 444 15.61 13.13 -4.93
C GLU A 444 14.44 13.45 -4.00
N LYS A 445 14.70 13.58 -2.70
CA LYS A 445 13.66 13.89 -1.73
C LYS A 445 13.08 15.29 -1.94
N LEU A 446 13.90 16.25 -2.35
CA LEU A 446 13.47 17.60 -2.72
C LEU A 446 12.52 17.55 -3.93
N ILE A 447 12.86 16.80 -4.98
CA ILE A 447 12.00 16.64 -6.17
C ILE A 447 10.66 16.01 -5.79
N ASP A 448 10.67 14.98 -4.95
CA ASP A 448 9.44 14.35 -4.46
C ASP A 448 8.55 15.39 -3.73
N LEU A 449 9.13 16.21 -2.85
CA LEU A 449 8.40 17.24 -2.11
C LEU A 449 7.85 18.33 -3.05
N LEU A 450 8.62 18.77 -4.04
CA LEU A 450 8.14 19.74 -5.04
C LEU A 450 6.93 19.19 -5.81
N ILE A 451 6.97 17.93 -6.22
CA ILE A 451 5.86 17.29 -6.95
C ILE A 451 4.64 17.12 -6.03
N GLU A 452 4.84 16.63 -4.81
CA GLU A 452 3.79 16.40 -3.80
C GLU A 452 3.02 17.69 -3.50
N HIS A 453 3.75 18.80 -3.34
CA HIS A 453 3.18 20.12 -3.07
C HIS A 453 2.85 20.93 -4.34
N LYS A 454 2.91 20.31 -5.53
CA LYS A 454 2.57 20.90 -6.84
C LYS A 454 3.35 22.18 -7.17
N ILE A 455 4.62 22.24 -6.79
CA ILE A 455 5.51 23.37 -7.05
C ILE A 455 6.29 23.10 -8.34
N GLY A 456 6.14 24.00 -9.32
CA GLY A 456 6.81 23.87 -10.62
C GLY A 456 6.23 22.76 -11.52
N VAL A 457 5.17 22.08 -11.09
CA VAL A 457 4.45 21.06 -11.86
C VAL A 457 2.96 21.37 -11.93
N ARG A 458 2.32 20.93 -13.02
CA ARG A 458 0.87 21.02 -13.20
C ARG A 458 0.30 19.66 -13.56
N THR A 459 -0.81 19.31 -12.93
CA THR A 459 -1.56 18.11 -13.29
C THR A 459 -2.51 18.43 -14.45
N ARG A 460 -2.54 17.59 -15.47
CA ARG A 460 -3.56 17.60 -16.51
C ARG A 460 -4.31 16.27 -16.43
N SER A 461 -5.63 16.33 -16.29
CA SER A 461 -6.49 15.14 -16.40
C SER A 461 -6.77 14.89 -17.88
N VAL A 462 -6.64 13.62 -18.29
CA VAL A 462 -7.09 13.15 -19.61
C VAL A 462 -8.30 12.28 -19.35
N GLU A 463 -9.43 12.62 -19.97
CA GLU A 463 -10.61 11.76 -19.97
C GLU A 463 -10.42 10.67 -21.03
N VAL A 464 -10.51 9.43 -20.60
CA VAL A 464 -10.46 8.26 -21.49
C VAL A 464 -11.88 7.70 -21.55
N LEU A 465 -12.42 7.59 -22.76
CA LEU A 465 -13.74 7.02 -23.01
C LEU A 465 -13.56 5.52 -23.27
N GLU A 466 -14.28 4.70 -22.53
CA GLU A 466 -14.34 3.26 -22.73
C GLU A 466 -15.72 2.87 -23.28
N LEU A 467 -15.74 1.92 -24.21
CA LEU A 467 -16.98 1.38 -24.75
C LEU A 467 -17.53 0.33 -23.79
N ASP A 468 -18.68 0.63 -23.16
CA ASP A 468 -19.47 -0.36 -22.42
C ASP A 468 -20.47 -1.02 -23.38
N ALA A 469 -20.02 -2.07 -24.08
CA ALA A 469 -20.83 -2.78 -25.06
C ALA A 469 -22.05 -3.47 -24.41
N ASP A 470 -21.93 -3.92 -23.16
CA ASP A 470 -22.98 -4.62 -22.42
C ASP A 470 -24.17 -3.70 -22.10
N ALA A 471 -23.92 -2.40 -21.91
CA ALA A 471 -24.98 -1.40 -21.76
C ALA A 471 -25.90 -1.30 -23.00
N PHE A 472 -25.47 -1.79 -24.17
CA PHE A 472 -26.27 -1.82 -25.40
C PHE A 472 -27.06 -3.12 -25.58
N VAL A 473 -26.81 -4.15 -24.76
CA VAL A 473 -27.58 -5.40 -24.80
C VAL A 473 -28.88 -5.17 -24.04
N GLN A 474 -29.98 -4.93 -24.76
CA GLN A 474 -31.32 -4.95 -24.17
C GLN A 474 -31.58 -6.35 -23.61
N ARG A 475 -31.96 -6.43 -22.33
CA ARG A 475 -32.54 -7.67 -21.79
C ARG A 475 -33.87 -7.87 -22.50
N ASP A 476 -33.95 -8.91 -23.32
CA ASP A 476 -35.25 -9.43 -23.72
C ASP A 476 -36.00 -9.77 -22.44
N GLU A 477 -37.06 -9.02 -22.16
CA GLU A 477 -38.09 -9.46 -21.22
C GLU A 477 -38.62 -10.76 -21.81
N GLU A 478 -38.23 -11.90 -21.22
CA GLU A 478 -38.90 -13.17 -21.50
C GLU A 478 -40.37 -12.99 -21.13
N ASP A 479 -41.15 -12.75 -22.17
CA ASP A 479 -42.60 -12.90 -22.20
C ASP A 479 -42.95 -14.24 -21.53
N THR A 480 -43.79 -14.11 -20.52
CA THR A 480 -44.37 -15.22 -19.76
C THR A 480 -45.26 -16.06 -20.67
N PRO A 481 -45.56 -17.30 -20.26
CA PRO A 481 -46.93 -17.50 -19.76
C PRO A 481 -47.00 -17.95 -18.31
#